data_AF-A0A9L0RVA6-F1
#
_entry.id   AF-A0A9L0RVA6-F1
#
_cell.length_a   1.000
_cell.length_b   1.000
_cell.length_c   1.000
_cell.angle_alpha   90.00
_cell.angle_beta   90.00
_cell.angle_gamma   90.00
#
_symmetry.space_group_name_H-M   'P 1'
#
loop_
_entity.id
_entity.type
_entity.pdbx_description
1 polymer ?
#
loop_
_entity_poly.entity_id
_entity_poly.type
_entity_poly.pdbx_seq_one_letter_code
_entity_poly.pdbx_strand_id
1 'polypeptide(L)'
;MFTSKSNSVSPSPSLEQADSDALDISTKVQLYGVLWKRPFGRPSAKWSRRFFIIKESFLLYYSESEKKSFETNKYFNIHPKGNILLAAESEFEQTQWLEMLQESGKVTWKNAQLGEAMIKSLEAQGLQLAKEKQEYLDKLMEETEELCLQREQREELERLNQVLEAEKQQFEEVVQELRVEQEQIKRELELTARCLKGVEQEKKELRHLTESLQQTLEELSIEKKKTLEMLEENENQLQTLANQNEQPPPRGGLHSNLKQIEEKMQQLLEEKLLAEKRMKENEERSRALEEEREFYSSQSQALQNSLQELTAQKQQAERELKAEVKVRMGLERRLREAEGALRSLEQGLSSKVRNKEKEERMRADVSHLKRFFEECIRNAELEAKMPVIMKNSVYIHKAATRRIKSCRFHRRRSSTSWNDMKPSQSFMTSQLEANNIEELKEVAKQLSRDQRFRESIYHIMATQPGPASVLPRGGK
;
A
#
# COMPACT_ATOMS: atom_id res chain seq x y z
N MET A 1 4.39 -27.53 21.46
CA MET A 1 4.51 -28.89 20.87
C MET A 1 4.58 -28.71 19.36
N PHE A 2 5.79 -28.61 18.81
CA PHE A 2 6.02 -28.47 17.37
C PHE A 2 6.50 -29.81 16.83
N THR A 3 5.71 -30.43 15.97
CA THR A 3 6.07 -31.68 15.27
C THR A 3 6.85 -31.31 14.02
N SER A 4 8.18 -31.43 14.09
CA SER A 4 9.07 -31.33 12.94
C SER A 4 8.83 -32.52 12.01
N LYS A 5 8.19 -32.28 10.84
CA LYS A 5 8.17 -33.26 9.76
C LYS A 5 9.51 -33.20 9.02
N SER A 6 10.27 -34.27 9.16
CA SER A 6 11.47 -34.57 8.36
C SER A 6 11.09 -34.73 6.89
N ASN A 7 11.58 -33.82 6.03
CA ASN A 7 11.57 -34.03 4.58
C ASN A 7 12.59 -35.12 4.24
N SER A 8 12.10 -36.28 3.84
CA SER A 8 12.88 -37.34 3.22
C SER A 8 13.38 -36.86 1.86
N VAL A 9 14.68 -36.57 1.78
CA VAL A 9 15.40 -36.38 0.53
C VAL A 9 15.39 -37.73 -0.21
N SER A 10 14.68 -37.78 -1.33
CA SER A 10 14.74 -38.91 -2.26
C SER A 10 16.18 -39.05 -2.78
N PRO A 11 16.76 -40.25 -2.82
CA PRO A 11 18.10 -40.44 -3.34
C PRO A 11 18.09 -40.18 -4.84
N SER A 12 19.03 -39.36 -5.29
CA SER A 12 19.38 -39.16 -6.69
C SER A 12 19.45 -40.52 -7.41
N PRO A 13 18.89 -40.67 -8.63
CA PRO A 13 19.11 -41.88 -9.39
C PRO A 13 20.58 -41.93 -9.76
N SER A 14 21.30 -42.80 -9.06
CA SER A 14 22.64 -43.25 -9.35
C SER A 14 22.71 -43.65 -10.82
N LEU A 15 23.46 -42.87 -11.60
CA LEU A 15 23.90 -43.21 -12.95
C LEU A 15 25.00 -44.28 -12.87
N GLU A 16 24.65 -45.43 -12.29
CA GLU A 16 25.50 -46.62 -12.24
C GLU A 16 24.64 -47.80 -12.66
N GLN A 17 24.57 -48.03 -13.97
CA GLN A 17 24.22 -49.27 -14.70
C GLN A 17 23.57 -48.92 -16.03
N ALA A 18 24.38 -48.39 -16.94
CA ALA A 18 24.11 -48.47 -18.37
C ALA A 18 25.45 -48.78 -19.06
N ASP A 19 25.53 -50.03 -19.53
CA ASP A 19 26.39 -50.49 -20.62
C ASP A 19 27.91 -50.31 -20.47
N SER A 20 28.51 -50.97 -19.49
CA SER A 20 29.93 -51.38 -19.61
C SER A 20 30.16 -52.42 -20.71
N ASP A 21 29.10 -53.02 -21.26
CA ASP A 21 29.19 -54.01 -22.36
C ASP A 21 29.01 -53.41 -23.78
N ALA A 22 28.71 -52.11 -23.93
CA ALA A 22 28.65 -51.46 -25.24
C ALA A 22 29.98 -50.81 -25.68
N LEU A 23 30.97 -50.81 -24.79
CA LEU A 23 32.28 -50.18 -24.97
C LEU A 23 33.42 -51.20 -25.07
N ASP A 24 33.11 -52.42 -25.50
CA ASP A 24 34.15 -53.34 -25.99
C ASP A 24 34.64 -52.85 -27.36
N ILE A 25 35.44 -51.77 -27.35
CA ILE A 25 36.34 -51.36 -28.43
C ILE A 25 37.51 -52.36 -28.49
N SER A 26 37.19 -53.66 -28.45
CA SER A 26 38.09 -54.71 -28.83
C SER A 26 38.49 -54.42 -30.27
N THR A 27 39.77 -54.14 -30.44
CA THR A 27 40.55 -53.99 -31.68
C THR A 27 40.15 -55.01 -32.76
N LYS A 28 39.00 -54.82 -33.40
CA LYS A 28 38.51 -55.69 -34.46
C LYS A 28 38.98 -55.10 -35.79
N VAL A 29 40.10 -55.62 -36.27
CA VAL A 29 40.58 -55.35 -37.63
C VAL A 29 39.49 -55.78 -38.60
N GLN A 30 39.12 -54.90 -39.53
CA GLN A 30 38.05 -55.13 -40.49
C GLN A 30 38.52 -56.09 -41.60
N LEU A 31 39.75 -55.90 -42.08
CA LEU A 31 40.39 -56.78 -43.07
C LEU A 31 41.92 -56.68 -42.94
N TYR A 32 42.63 -57.79 -43.15
CA TYR A 32 44.09 -57.82 -43.23
C TYR A 32 44.58 -58.80 -44.29
N GLY A 33 45.72 -58.52 -44.91
CA GLY A 33 46.26 -59.35 -45.99
C GLY A 33 47.50 -58.77 -46.62
N VAL A 34 48.14 -59.52 -47.52
CA VAL A 34 49.36 -59.06 -48.21
C VAL A 34 48.97 -58.53 -49.58
N LEU A 35 49.32 -57.27 -49.87
CA LEU A 35 49.11 -56.67 -51.18
C LEU A 35 50.43 -56.16 -51.76
N TRP A 36 50.44 -55.97 -53.06
CA TRP A 36 51.58 -55.40 -53.76
C TRP A 36 51.46 -53.87 -53.78
N LYS A 37 52.51 -53.21 -53.31
CA LYS A 37 52.65 -51.76 -53.27
C LYS A 37 53.77 -51.29 -54.19
N ARG A 38 53.50 -50.27 -55.00
CA ARG A 38 54.52 -49.53 -55.73
C ARG A 38 55.03 -48.31 -54.91
N PRO A 39 56.34 -48.13 -54.71
CA PRO A 39 56.87 -47.03 -53.90
C PRO A 39 56.75 -45.65 -54.58
N PHE A 40 56.63 -44.59 -53.75
CA PHE A 40 56.47 -43.19 -54.16
C PHE A 40 57.83 -42.56 -54.55
N GLY A 41 57.84 -41.72 -55.60
CA GLY A 41 58.92 -40.75 -55.84
C GLY A 41 60.22 -41.25 -56.47
N ARG A 42 60.34 -42.52 -56.90
CA ARG A 42 61.48 -43.00 -57.71
C ARG A 42 61.01 -43.82 -58.91
N PRO A 43 61.67 -43.74 -60.09
CA PRO A 43 61.29 -44.47 -61.31
C PRO A 43 61.56 -45.98 -61.25
N SER A 44 62.00 -46.50 -60.10
CA SER A 44 62.18 -47.94 -59.89
C SER A 44 60.82 -48.63 -59.77
N ALA A 45 60.39 -49.24 -60.87
CA ALA A 45 59.13 -49.96 -61.04
C ALA A 45 59.06 -51.34 -60.33
N LYS A 46 59.77 -51.52 -59.22
CA LYS A 46 59.76 -52.79 -58.48
C LYS A 46 58.62 -52.79 -57.45
N TRP A 47 57.61 -53.61 -57.72
CA TRP A 47 56.53 -53.88 -56.78
C TRP A 47 57.09 -54.56 -55.53
N SER A 48 56.56 -54.18 -54.36
CA SER A 48 56.96 -54.76 -53.06
C SER A 48 55.75 -55.31 -52.33
N ARG A 49 55.85 -56.54 -51.81
CA ARG A 49 54.82 -57.14 -50.95
C ARG A 49 54.81 -56.45 -49.60
N ARG A 50 53.64 -56.01 -49.16
CA ARG A 50 53.43 -55.34 -47.87
C ARG A 50 52.19 -55.92 -47.21
N PHE A 51 52.22 -56.01 -45.89
CA PHE A 51 51.09 -56.44 -45.10
C PHE A 51 50.17 -55.25 -44.83
N PHE A 52 48.93 -55.31 -45.30
CA PHE A 52 47.93 -54.27 -45.15
C PHE A 52 46.89 -54.63 -44.11
N ILE A 53 46.44 -53.63 -43.37
CA ILE A 53 45.42 -53.75 -42.32
C ILE A 53 44.45 -52.59 -42.48
N ILE A 54 43.16 -52.89 -42.57
CA ILE A 54 42.08 -51.90 -42.52
C ILE A 54 41.48 -51.92 -41.12
N LYS A 55 41.52 -50.77 -40.47
CA LYS A 55 40.88 -50.55 -39.18
C LYS A 55 40.31 -49.13 -39.12
N GLU A 56 39.02 -48.99 -38.82
CA GLU A 56 38.38 -47.68 -38.54
C GLU A 56 38.65 -46.62 -39.64
N SER A 57 38.64 -47.05 -40.91
CA SER A 57 38.95 -46.25 -42.12
C SER A 57 40.42 -45.88 -42.34
N PHE A 58 41.33 -46.40 -41.52
CA PHE A 58 42.76 -46.30 -41.76
C PHE A 58 43.24 -47.55 -42.50
N LEU A 59 43.86 -47.33 -43.67
CA LEU A 59 44.64 -48.36 -44.34
C LEU A 59 46.11 -48.24 -43.89
N LEU A 60 46.53 -49.19 -43.05
CA LEU A 60 47.89 -49.29 -42.53
C LEU A 60 48.66 -50.30 -43.39
N TYR A 61 49.95 -50.04 -43.65
CA TYR A 61 50.81 -50.98 -44.37
C TYR A 61 52.16 -51.15 -43.68
N TYR A 62 52.59 -52.41 -43.61
CA TYR A 62 53.77 -52.87 -42.88
C TYR A 62 54.66 -53.73 -43.79
N SER A 63 55.89 -53.98 -43.36
CA SER A 63 56.75 -54.97 -44.02
C SER A 63 56.15 -56.38 -43.86
N GLU A 64 56.34 -57.27 -44.84
CA GLU A 64 55.78 -58.65 -44.79
C GLU A 64 56.24 -59.43 -43.55
N SER A 65 57.44 -59.11 -43.03
CA SER A 65 57.99 -59.65 -41.79
C SER A 65 57.19 -59.31 -40.53
N GLU A 66 56.43 -58.21 -40.53
CA GLU A 66 55.63 -57.76 -39.38
C GLU A 66 54.28 -58.47 -39.27
N LYS A 67 53.85 -59.24 -40.30
CA LYS A 67 52.64 -60.07 -40.26
C LYS A 67 52.66 -61.06 -39.08
N LYS A 68 53.80 -61.74 -38.87
CA LYS A 68 53.97 -62.72 -37.77
C LYS A 68 53.92 -62.06 -36.39
N SER A 69 54.47 -60.85 -36.27
CA SER A 69 54.43 -60.07 -35.03
C SER A 69 53.04 -59.51 -34.72
N PHE A 70 52.26 -59.17 -35.75
CA PHE A 70 50.88 -58.73 -35.61
C PHE A 70 49.95 -59.84 -35.09
N GLU A 71 50.06 -61.05 -35.64
CA GLU A 71 49.31 -62.23 -35.19
C GLU A 71 49.54 -62.55 -33.70
N THR A 72 50.71 -62.15 -33.16
CA THR A 72 51.11 -62.42 -31.77
C THR A 72 50.71 -61.29 -30.80
N ASN A 73 50.87 -60.01 -31.18
CA ASN A 73 50.89 -58.90 -30.20
C ASN A 73 49.79 -57.83 -30.34
N LYS A 74 48.99 -57.83 -31.42
CA LYS A 74 47.79 -56.95 -31.59
C LYS A 74 47.96 -55.42 -31.35
N TYR A 75 49.16 -54.82 -31.48
CA TYR A 75 49.36 -53.35 -31.41
C TYR A 75 50.03 -52.76 -32.68
N PHE A 76 49.88 -51.44 -32.90
CA PHE A 76 50.26 -50.74 -34.15
C PHE A 76 50.96 -49.38 -33.92
N ASN A 77 51.70 -48.87 -34.93
CA ASN A 77 52.22 -47.50 -35.00
C ASN A 77 51.70 -46.80 -36.28
N ILE A 78 51.30 -45.53 -36.21
CA ILE A 78 50.47 -44.83 -37.21
C ILE A 78 51.20 -43.60 -37.77
N HIS A 79 51.61 -43.64 -39.04
CA HIS A 79 52.06 -42.45 -39.80
C HIS A 79 51.72 -42.59 -41.29
N PRO A 80 50.82 -41.77 -41.85
CA PRO A 80 50.54 -41.79 -43.30
C PRO A 80 51.25 -40.66 -44.07
N LYS A 81 51.75 -40.96 -45.28
CA LYS A 81 52.14 -39.97 -46.30
C LYS A 81 51.79 -40.45 -47.73
N GLY A 82 50.87 -39.73 -48.39
CA GLY A 82 50.70 -39.69 -49.86
C GLY A 82 49.76 -40.72 -50.52
N ASN A 83 49.53 -40.53 -51.82
CA ASN A 83 48.70 -41.41 -52.68
C ASN A 83 49.40 -42.77 -52.92
N ILE A 84 48.65 -43.87 -52.79
CA ILE A 84 49.15 -45.25 -52.86
C ILE A 84 48.45 -46.01 -53.99
N LEU A 85 49.23 -46.71 -54.83
CA LEU A 85 48.73 -47.67 -55.82
C LEU A 85 48.84 -49.09 -55.25
N LEU A 86 47.73 -49.83 -55.27
CA LEU A 86 47.58 -51.16 -54.70
C LEU A 86 47.22 -52.17 -55.80
N ALA A 87 47.77 -53.37 -55.72
CA ALA A 87 47.39 -54.51 -56.56
C ALA A 87 47.20 -55.76 -55.68
N ALA A 88 46.13 -56.52 -55.96
CA ALA A 88 45.84 -57.80 -55.33
C ALA A 88 46.26 -58.96 -56.24
N GLU A 89 46.43 -60.16 -55.69
CA GLU A 89 46.86 -61.35 -56.46
C GLU A 89 45.71 -61.96 -57.28
N SER A 90 44.47 -61.58 -56.97
CA SER A 90 43.24 -61.99 -57.66
C SER A 90 42.23 -60.85 -57.77
N GLU A 91 41.39 -60.86 -58.82
CA GLU A 91 40.26 -59.95 -59.00
C GLU A 91 39.23 -60.05 -57.85
N PHE A 92 39.08 -61.25 -57.29
CA PHE A 92 38.22 -61.49 -56.14
C PHE A 92 38.71 -60.75 -54.89
N GLU A 93 40.00 -60.84 -54.58
CA GLU A 93 40.61 -60.13 -53.46
C GLU A 93 40.56 -58.61 -53.69
N GLN A 94 40.83 -58.16 -54.91
CA GLN A 94 40.74 -56.74 -55.26
C GLN A 94 39.35 -56.16 -54.95
N THR A 95 38.30 -56.89 -55.32
CA THR A 95 36.91 -56.49 -55.08
C THR A 95 36.59 -56.46 -53.59
N GLN A 96 37.00 -57.49 -52.85
CA GLN A 96 36.84 -57.56 -51.40
C GLN A 96 37.54 -56.40 -50.66
N TRP A 97 38.76 -56.04 -51.06
CA TRP A 97 39.48 -54.91 -50.48
C TRP A 97 38.83 -53.56 -50.83
N LEU A 98 38.30 -53.43 -52.06
CA LEU A 98 37.60 -52.22 -52.49
C LEU A 98 36.31 -52.00 -51.71
N GLU A 99 35.48 -53.04 -51.58
CA GLU A 99 34.24 -53.02 -50.80
C GLU A 99 34.53 -52.66 -49.35
N MET A 100 35.52 -53.31 -48.72
CA MET A 100 35.84 -53.05 -47.32
C MET A 100 36.38 -51.63 -47.08
N LEU A 101 37.15 -51.07 -48.01
CA LEU A 101 37.60 -49.67 -47.93
C LEU A 101 36.40 -48.71 -48.02
N GLN A 102 35.47 -48.96 -48.93
CA GLN A 102 34.27 -48.13 -49.07
C GLN A 102 33.34 -48.24 -47.85
N GLU A 103 33.17 -49.44 -47.29
CA GLU A 103 32.39 -49.66 -46.08
C GLU A 103 33.02 -49.01 -44.86
N SER A 104 34.34 -49.10 -44.70
CA SER A 104 35.04 -48.45 -43.59
C SER A 104 34.80 -46.93 -43.59
N GLY A 105 34.96 -46.27 -44.74
CA GLY A 105 34.71 -44.82 -44.86
C GLY A 105 33.28 -44.41 -44.49
N LYS A 106 32.28 -45.24 -44.81
CA LYS A 106 30.88 -45.02 -44.39
C LYS A 106 30.71 -45.12 -42.87
N VAL A 107 31.40 -46.05 -42.21
CA VAL A 107 31.36 -46.21 -40.75
C VAL A 107 31.96 -45.00 -40.04
N THR A 108 33.11 -44.49 -40.49
CA THR A 108 33.72 -43.29 -39.89
C THR A 108 32.83 -42.05 -40.02
N TRP A 109 32.18 -41.87 -41.17
CA TRP A 109 31.23 -40.76 -41.35
C TRP A 109 30.01 -40.89 -40.44
N LYS A 110 29.42 -42.09 -40.33
CA LYS A 110 28.31 -42.34 -39.41
C LYS A 110 28.70 -42.12 -37.94
N ASN A 111 29.89 -42.56 -37.53
CA ASN A 111 30.38 -42.34 -36.17
C ASN A 111 30.59 -40.85 -35.86
N ALA A 112 31.12 -40.08 -36.81
CA ALA A 112 31.24 -38.63 -36.67
C ALA A 112 29.86 -37.96 -36.55
N GLN A 113 28.89 -38.38 -37.36
CA GLN A 113 27.51 -37.87 -37.29
C GLN A 113 26.83 -38.19 -35.96
N LEU A 114 27.02 -39.42 -35.44
CA LEU A 114 26.53 -39.82 -34.12
C LEU A 114 27.18 -39.01 -33.00
N GLY A 115 28.50 -38.80 -33.08
CA GLY A 115 29.23 -37.95 -32.13
C GLY A 115 28.71 -36.52 -32.11
N GLU A 116 28.50 -35.91 -33.28
CA GLU A 116 27.93 -34.56 -33.39
C GLU A 116 26.51 -34.49 -32.83
N ALA A 117 25.67 -35.48 -33.11
CA ALA A 117 24.30 -35.55 -32.58
C ALA A 117 24.30 -35.70 -31.04
N MET A 118 25.19 -36.52 -30.49
CA MET A 118 25.35 -36.70 -29.04
C MET A 118 25.82 -35.40 -28.37
N ILE A 119 26.82 -34.72 -28.94
CA ILE A 119 27.30 -33.43 -28.43
C ILE A 119 26.16 -32.41 -28.42
N LYS A 120 25.42 -32.25 -29.52
CA LYS A 120 24.28 -31.33 -29.59
C LYS A 120 23.20 -31.68 -28.56
N SER A 121 22.94 -32.96 -28.33
CA SER A 121 21.97 -33.39 -27.32
C SER A 121 22.44 -33.05 -25.90
N LEU A 122 23.73 -33.24 -25.60
CA LEU A 122 24.31 -32.88 -24.31
C LEU A 122 24.35 -31.37 -24.08
N GLU A 123 24.67 -30.58 -25.12
CA GLU A 123 24.63 -29.13 -25.06
C GLU A 123 23.20 -28.62 -24.81
N ALA A 124 22.20 -29.19 -25.49
CA ALA A 124 20.80 -28.84 -25.28
C ALA A 124 20.33 -29.19 -23.85
N GLN A 125 20.71 -30.35 -23.33
CA GLN A 125 20.43 -30.74 -21.94
C GLN A 125 21.12 -29.82 -20.94
N GLY A 126 22.39 -29.48 -21.17
CA GLY A 126 23.14 -28.55 -20.31
C GLY A 126 22.53 -27.15 -20.29
N LEU A 127 22.07 -26.66 -21.45
CA LEU A 127 21.35 -25.38 -21.55
C LEU A 127 20.00 -25.44 -20.83
N GLN A 128 19.27 -26.55 -20.97
CA GLN A 128 17.98 -26.73 -20.29
C GLN A 128 18.15 -26.76 -18.77
N LEU A 129 19.12 -27.52 -18.25
CA LEU A 129 19.43 -27.55 -16.82
C LEU A 129 19.87 -26.18 -16.28
N ALA A 130 20.62 -25.40 -17.06
CA ALA A 130 21.00 -24.05 -16.68
C ALA A 130 19.79 -23.11 -16.59
N LYS A 131 18.84 -23.22 -17.54
CA LYS A 131 17.58 -22.47 -17.50
C LYS A 131 16.74 -22.85 -16.29
N GLU A 132 16.53 -24.14 -16.05
CA GLU A 132 15.77 -24.64 -14.89
C GLU A 132 16.39 -24.15 -13.59
N LYS A 133 17.73 -24.24 -13.45
CA LYS A 133 18.43 -23.71 -12.28
C LYS A 133 18.19 -22.20 -12.09
N GLN A 134 18.21 -21.42 -13.17
CA GLN A 134 17.94 -19.98 -13.09
C GLN A 134 16.49 -19.72 -12.67
N GLU A 135 15.51 -20.43 -13.25
CA GLU A 135 14.10 -20.30 -12.87
C GLU A 135 13.85 -20.67 -11.40
N TYR A 136 14.54 -21.69 -10.88
CA TYR A 136 14.48 -22.03 -9.46
C TYR A 136 15.06 -20.93 -8.57
N LEU A 137 16.18 -20.31 -8.96
CA LEU A 137 16.75 -19.18 -8.23
C LEU A 137 15.85 -17.95 -8.26
N ASP A 138 15.25 -17.65 -9.41
CA ASP A 138 14.34 -16.52 -9.57
C ASP A 138 13.09 -16.69 -8.68
N LYS A 139 12.51 -17.91 -8.64
CA LYS A 139 11.39 -18.23 -7.73
C LYS A 139 11.77 -18.08 -6.26
N LEU A 140 12.94 -18.58 -5.86
CA LEU A 140 13.42 -18.43 -4.49
C LEU A 140 13.62 -16.95 -4.13
N MET A 141 14.15 -16.15 -5.05
CA MET A 141 14.28 -14.70 -4.85
C MET A 141 12.91 -14.04 -4.67
N GLU A 142 11.94 -14.35 -5.53
CA GLU A 142 10.56 -13.84 -5.42
C GLU A 142 9.92 -14.20 -4.07
N GLU A 143 10.00 -15.48 -3.66
CA GLU A 143 9.52 -15.93 -2.35
C GLU A 143 10.21 -15.17 -1.19
N THR A 144 11.52 -14.91 -1.28
CA THR A 144 12.22 -14.15 -0.24
C THR A 144 11.80 -12.68 -0.21
N GLU A 145 11.55 -12.05 -1.37
CA GLU A 145 11.06 -10.68 -1.44
C GLU A 145 9.66 -10.56 -0.86
N GLU A 146 8.76 -11.50 -1.20
CA GLU A 146 7.41 -11.56 -0.63
C GLU A 146 7.42 -11.72 0.89
N LEU A 147 8.27 -12.62 1.42
CA LEU A 147 8.43 -12.81 2.86
C LEU A 147 8.98 -11.55 3.55
N CYS A 148 9.89 -10.82 2.90
CA CYS A 148 10.39 -9.54 3.43
C CYS A 148 9.27 -8.50 3.50
N LEU A 149 8.47 -8.35 2.44
CA LEU A 149 7.33 -7.42 2.42
C LEU A 149 6.28 -7.78 3.48
N GLN A 150 5.95 -9.07 3.63
CA GLN A 150 5.04 -9.53 4.67
C GLN A 150 5.57 -9.24 6.08
N ARG A 151 6.89 -9.39 6.28
CA ARG A 151 7.53 -9.05 7.55
C ARG A 151 7.47 -7.55 7.82
N GLU A 152 7.78 -6.71 6.84
CA GLU A 152 7.70 -5.25 6.97
C GLU A 152 6.28 -4.79 7.32
N GLN A 153 5.27 -5.31 6.62
CA GLN A 153 3.87 -5.04 6.94
C GLN A 153 3.49 -5.47 8.35
N ARG A 154 3.97 -6.64 8.79
CA ARG A 154 3.74 -7.12 10.16
C ARG A 154 4.41 -6.23 11.20
N GLU A 155 5.63 -5.77 10.96
CA GLU A 155 6.33 -4.85 11.84
C GLU A 155 5.64 -3.47 11.91
N GLU A 156 5.11 -2.97 10.79
CA GLU A 156 4.31 -1.74 10.76
C GLU A 156 2.99 -1.89 11.54
N LEU A 157 2.30 -3.02 11.38
CA LEU A 157 1.10 -3.33 12.15
C LEU A 157 1.39 -3.45 13.65
N GLU A 158 2.51 -4.06 14.03
CA GLU A 158 2.93 -4.16 15.43
C GLU A 158 3.24 -2.78 16.03
N ARG A 159 3.94 -1.91 15.28
CA ARG A 159 4.16 -0.51 15.70
C ARG A 159 2.85 0.24 15.87
N LEU A 160 1.92 0.12 14.92
CA LEU A 160 0.62 0.77 15.02
C LEU A 160 -0.17 0.25 16.22
N ASN A 161 -0.14 -1.06 16.47
CA ASN A 161 -0.81 -1.66 17.62
C ASN A 161 -0.23 -1.15 18.95
N GLN A 162 1.10 -1.00 19.05
CA GLN A 162 1.73 -0.41 20.24
C GLN A 162 1.29 1.03 20.48
N VAL A 163 1.19 1.85 19.42
CA VAL A 163 0.69 3.23 19.54
C VAL A 163 -0.78 3.25 19.98
N LEU A 164 -1.62 2.41 19.37
CA LEU A 164 -3.03 2.31 19.75
C LEU A 164 -3.22 1.82 21.19
N GLU A 165 -2.41 0.86 21.66
CA GLU A 165 -2.43 0.42 23.05
C GLU A 165 -2.02 1.53 24.01
N ALA A 166 -1.00 2.33 23.65
CA ALA A 166 -0.57 3.47 24.46
C ALA A 166 -1.64 4.58 24.51
N GLU A 167 -2.26 4.93 23.37
CA GLU A 167 -3.35 5.89 23.32
C GLU A 167 -4.57 5.39 24.13
N LYS A 168 -4.89 4.10 24.02
CA LYS A 168 -5.96 3.49 24.82
C LYS A 168 -5.68 3.61 26.32
N GLN A 169 -4.44 3.34 26.77
CA GLN A 169 -4.06 3.50 28.17
C GLN A 169 -4.22 4.95 28.64
N GLN A 170 -3.78 5.92 27.83
CA GLN A 170 -3.97 7.34 28.14
C GLN A 170 -5.46 7.71 28.26
N PHE A 171 -6.31 7.21 27.37
CA PHE A 171 -7.76 7.41 27.49
C PHE A 171 -8.33 6.76 28.75
N GLU A 172 -7.90 5.55 29.09
CA GLU A 172 -8.32 4.88 30.32
C GLU A 172 -7.91 5.66 31.57
N GLU A 173 -6.70 6.24 31.61
CA GLU A 173 -6.23 7.11 32.69
C GLU A 173 -7.10 8.36 32.83
N VAL A 174 -7.31 9.11 31.73
CA VAL A 174 -8.17 10.31 31.74
C VAL A 174 -9.59 9.98 32.17
N VAL A 175 -10.16 8.85 31.72
CA VAL A 175 -11.49 8.41 32.15
C VAL A 175 -11.52 8.08 33.65
N GLN A 176 -10.45 7.50 34.20
CA GLN A 176 -10.36 7.25 35.65
C GLN A 176 -10.27 8.56 36.43
N GLU A 177 -9.45 9.52 35.99
CA GLU A 177 -9.33 10.85 36.61
C GLU A 177 -10.68 11.57 36.62
N LEU A 178 -11.36 11.65 35.48
CA LEU A 178 -12.69 12.28 35.38
C LEU A 178 -13.73 11.60 36.27
N ARG A 179 -13.66 10.27 36.45
CA ARG A 179 -14.54 9.56 37.40
C ARG A 179 -14.27 9.96 38.85
N VAL A 180 -12.99 10.09 39.23
CA VAL A 180 -12.61 10.52 40.58
C VAL A 180 -13.08 11.95 40.83
N GLU A 181 -12.88 12.86 39.86
CA GLU A 181 -13.37 14.23 39.93
C GLU A 181 -14.89 14.30 40.04
N GLN A 182 -15.61 13.52 39.23
CA GLN A 182 -17.07 13.44 39.30
C GLN A 182 -17.56 13.01 40.69
N GLU A 183 -16.95 11.96 41.27
CA GLU A 183 -17.31 11.50 42.61
C GLU A 183 -16.91 12.51 43.70
N GLN A 184 -15.87 13.31 43.48
CA GLN A 184 -15.51 14.39 44.38
C GLN A 184 -16.52 15.55 44.33
N ILE A 185 -16.86 16.02 43.13
CA ILE A 185 -17.87 17.07 42.93
C ILE A 185 -19.21 16.64 43.54
N LYS A 186 -19.60 15.37 43.34
CA LYS A 186 -20.81 14.82 43.93
C LYS A 186 -20.79 14.89 45.46
N ARG A 187 -19.68 14.52 46.11
CA ARG A 187 -19.50 14.64 47.55
C ARG A 187 -19.58 16.09 48.03
N GLU A 188 -18.94 17.02 47.32
CA GLU A 188 -18.97 18.45 47.64
C GLU A 188 -20.39 19.04 47.50
N LEU A 189 -21.13 18.63 46.47
CA LEU A 189 -22.54 19.00 46.28
C LEU A 189 -23.43 18.44 47.40
N GLU A 190 -23.23 17.19 47.83
CA GLU A 190 -23.95 16.60 48.95
C GLU A 190 -23.68 17.35 50.26
N LEU A 191 -22.43 17.74 50.52
CA LEU A 191 -22.06 18.56 51.67
C LEU A 191 -22.74 19.94 51.61
N THR A 192 -22.68 20.60 50.46
CA THR A 192 -23.33 21.91 50.24
C THR A 192 -24.84 21.81 50.46
N ALA A 193 -25.49 20.77 49.95
CA ALA A 193 -26.92 20.53 50.15
C ALA A 193 -27.27 20.30 51.63
N ARG A 194 -26.42 19.61 52.40
CA ARG A 194 -26.59 19.45 53.86
C ARG A 194 -26.45 20.79 54.59
N CYS A 195 -25.44 21.59 54.26
CA CYS A 195 -25.26 22.92 54.83
C CYS A 195 -26.46 23.83 54.53
N LEU A 196 -26.97 23.84 53.30
CA LEU A 196 -28.16 24.61 52.93
C LEU A 196 -29.41 24.20 53.73
N LYS A 197 -29.61 22.90 53.97
CA LYS A 197 -30.69 22.42 54.84
C LYS A 197 -30.55 22.91 56.29
N GLY A 198 -29.32 22.95 56.81
CA GLY A 198 -29.02 23.51 58.13
C GLY A 198 -29.42 24.99 58.22
N VAL A 199 -28.98 25.79 57.24
CA VAL A 199 -29.34 27.23 57.16
C VAL A 199 -30.85 27.43 57.01
N GLU A 200 -31.53 26.58 56.23
CA GLU A 200 -32.98 26.67 56.10
C GLU A 200 -33.70 26.37 57.42
N GLN A 201 -33.17 25.45 58.23
CA GLN A 201 -33.68 25.15 59.56
C GLN A 201 -33.46 26.31 60.53
N GLU A 202 -32.24 26.87 60.59
CA GLU A 202 -31.93 28.06 61.39
C GLU A 202 -32.82 29.25 61.01
N LYS A 203 -33.08 29.44 59.71
CA LYS A 203 -34.00 30.47 59.21
C LYS A 203 -35.44 30.25 59.71
N LYS A 204 -35.92 29.01 59.79
CA LYS A 204 -37.24 28.69 60.36
C LYS A 204 -37.29 29.01 61.85
N GLU A 205 -36.25 28.66 62.59
CA GLU A 205 -36.13 28.95 64.02
C GLU A 205 -36.10 30.46 64.28
N LEU A 206 -35.31 31.22 63.51
CA LEU A 206 -35.26 32.68 63.59
C LEU A 206 -36.62 33.33 63.26
N ARG A 207 -37.36 32.79 62.29
CA ARG A 207 -38.72 33.26 61.98
C ARG A 207 -39.67 33.04 63.16
N HIS A 208 -39.68 31.84 63.74
CA HIS A 208 -40.48 31.55 64.93
C HIS A 208 -40.12 32.45 66.11
N LEU A 209 -38.82 32.70 66.34
CA LEU A 209 -38.38 33.64 67.38
C LEU A 209 -38.85 35.06 67.08
N THR A 210 -38.76 35.51 65.83
CA THR A 210 -39.23 36.83 65.40
C THR A 210 -40.74 36.98 65.58
N GLU A 211 -41.52 35.97 65.20
CA GLU A 211 -42.98 35.92 65.39
C GLU A 211 -43.34 36.00 66.87
N SER A 212 -42.64 35.25 67.74
CA SER A 212 -42.84 35.30 69.19
C SER A 212 -42.50 36.67 69.76
N LEU A 213 -41.36 37.26 69.39
CA LEU A 213 -41.00 38.63 69.81
C LEU A 213 -42.05 39.65 69.34
N GLN A 214 -42.56 39.50 68.12
CA GLN A 214 -43.59 40.39 67.58
C GLN A 214 -44.91 40.27 68.36
N GLN A 215 -45.33 39.06 68.73
CA GLN A 215 -46.49 38.85 69.62
C GLN A 215 -46.29 39.51 70.98
N THR A 216 -45.13 39.31 71.62
CA THR A 216 -44.86 39.96 72.92
C THR A 216 -44.84 41.48 72.85
N LEU A 217 -44.33 42.06 71.75
CA LEU A 217 -44.37 43.51 71.52
C LEU A 217 -45.80 44.00 71.31
N GLU A 218 -46.64 43.24 70.61
CA GLU A 218 -48.04 43.58 70.38
C GLU A 218 -48.83 43.54 71.69
N GLU A 219 -48.63 42.51 72.52
CA GLU A 219 -49.18 42.42 73.88
C GLU A 219 -48.76 43.61 74.75
N LEU A 220 -47.46 43.94 74.79
CA LEU A 220 -46.95 45.10 75.51
C LEU A 220 -47.52 46.42 74.96
N SER A 221 -47.77 46.51 73.65
CA SER A 221 -48.39 47.70 73.05
C SER A 221 -49.86 47.85 73.43
N ILE A 222 -50.60 46.75 73.54
CA ILE A 222 -51.97 46.71 74.03
C ILE A 222 -52.00 47.09 75.51
N GLU A 223 -51.09 46.55 76.32
CA GLU A 223 -50.93 46.91 77.73
C GLU A 223 -50.56 48.39 77.90
N LYS A 224 -49.65 48.90 77.08
CA LYS A 224 -49.30 50.32 77.02
C LYS A 224 -50.51 51.18 76.61
N LYS A 225 -51.31 50.74 75.64
CA LYS A 225 -52.52 51.46 75.23
C LYS A 225 -53.56 51.49 76.34
N LYS A 226 -53.81 50.37 77.02
CA LYS A 226 -54.71 50.32 78.19
C LYS A 226 -54.23 51.21 79.33
N THR A 227 -52.93 51.20 79.62
CA THR A 227 -52.36 52.09 80.65
C THR A 227 -52.42 53.56 80.24
N LEU A 228 -52.21 53.88 78.97
CA LEU A 228 -52.44 55.22 78.42
C LEU A 228 -53.91 55.63 78.46
N GLU A 229 -54.86 54.76 78.13
CA GLU A 229 -56.31 55.03 78.25
C GLU A 229 -56.70 55.30 79.70
N MET A 230 -56.16 54.56 80.69
CA MET A 230 -56.34 54.88 82.11
C MET A 230 -55.69 56.22 82.51
N LEU A 231 -54.56 56.57 81.92
CA LEU A 231 -53.91 57.87 82.14
C LEU A 231 -54.67 59.01 81.46
N GLU A 232 -55.26 58.77 80.29
CA GLU A 232 -56.10 59.70 79.53
C GLU A 232 -57.47 59.87 80.21
N GLU A 233 -58.03 58.84 80.84
CA GLU A 233 -59.19 58.95 81.74
C GLU A 233 -58.86 59.77 83.01
N ASN A 234 -57.62 59.71 83.50
CA ASN A 234 -57.11 60.57 84.58
C ASN A 234 -56.77 61.99 84.10
N GLU A 235 -56.31 62.15 82.85
CA GLU A 235 -55.97 63.44 82.22
C GLU A 235 -57.25 64.17 81.76
N ASN A 236 -58.29 63.46 81.32
CA ASN A 236 -59.63 63.98 81.04
C ASN A 236 -60.34 64.47 82.32
N GLN A 237 -59.91 64.04 83.51
CA GLN A 237 -60.30 64.66 84.78
C GLN A 237 -59.52 65.96 85.08
N LEU A 238 -58.40 66.22 84.40
CA LEU A 238 -57.49 67.35 84.63
C LEU A 238 -57.44 68.38 83.49
N GLN A 239 -58.00 68.09 82.31
CA GLN A 239 -57.91 68.95 81.12
C GLN A 239 -59.17 69.82 80.87
N THR A 240 -59.79 70.37 81.92
CA THR A 240 -60.73 71.52 81.80
C THR A 240 -59.98 72.86 81.83
N LEU A 241 -58.69 72.91 81.52
CA LEU A 241 -57.91 74.15 81.48
C LEU A 241 -56.75 74.02 80.48
N ALA A 242 -56.97 74.42 79.23
CA ALA A 242 -56.06 75.25 78.43
C ALA A 242 -56.32 75.06 76.92
N ASN A 243 -57.05 76.01 76.35
CA ASN A 243 -57.00 76.29 74.92
C ASN A 243 -55.69 77.07 74.62
N GLN A 244 -55.05 76.82 73.46
CA GLN A 244 -54.99 77.76 72.32
C GLN A 244 -53.76 77.56 71.38
N ASN A 245 -54.10 77.55 70.09
CA ASN A 245 -53.46 78.18 68.90
C ASN A 245 -52.32 77.56 68.06
N GLU A 246 -52.69 77.38 66.78
CA GLU A 246 -52.08 77.80 65.49
C GLU A 246 -50.79 77.18 64.89
N GLN A 247 -51.02 76.61 63.68
CA GLN A 247 -50.23 76.50 62.43
C GLN A 247 -48.98 77.41 62.22
N PRO A 248 -48.18 77.29 61.12
CA PRO A 248 -47.73 76.17 60.25
C PRO A 248 -46.18 76.25 59.96
N PRO A 249 -45.65 75.87 58.76
CA PRO A 249 -44.66 74.81 58.47
C PRO A 249 -43.15 75.23 58.50
N PRO A 250 -42.18 74.28 58.52
CA PRO A 250 -40.77 74.64 58.47
C PRO A 250 -40.23 74.73 57.03
N ARG A 251 -39.88 75.96 56.61
CA ARG A 251 -38.92 76.20 55.54
C ARG A 251 -37.52 75.85 56.06
N GLY A 252 -37.03 74.66 55.72
CA GLY A 252 -35.65 74.24 56.00
C GLY A 252 -35.07 73.19 55.04
N GLY A 253 -35.81 72.79 54.01
CA GLY A 253 -35.47 71.60 53.20
C GLY A 253 -34.33 71.78 52.19
N LEU A 254 -33.96 73.00 51.79
CA LEU A 254 -33.13 73.18 50.59
C LEU A 254 -31.70 72.64 50.73
N HIS A 255 -31.06 72.81 51.90
CA HIS A 255 -29.69 72.32 52.13
C HIS A 255 -29.64 70.81 52.41
N SER A 256 -30.62 70.29 53.17
CA SER A 256 -30.80 68.85 53.38
C SER A 256 -31.10 68.13 52.06
N ASN A 257 -31.95 68.72 51.22
CA ASN A 257 -32.28 68.17 49.90
C ASN A 257 -31.07 68.22 48.96
N LEU A 258 -30.27 69.30 48.97
CA LEU A 258 -29.04 69.39 48.18
C LEU A 258 -28.03 68.30 48.55
N LYS A 259 -27.77 68.12 49.86
CA LYS A 259 -26.88 67.06 50.35
C LYS A 259 -27.38 65.66 50.00
N GLN A 260 -28.71 65.45 50.09
CA GLN A 260 -29.34 64.18 49.73
C GLN A 260 -29.33 63.91 48.22
N ILE A 261 -29.33 64.96 47.38
CA ILE A 261 -29.15 64.85 45.93
C ILE A 261 -27.69 64.50 45.60
N GLU A 262 -26.71 65.09 46.28
CA GLU A 262 -25.29 64.77 46.11
C GLU A 262 -24.97 63.31 46.48
N GLU A 263 -25.51 62.82 47.61
CA GLU A 263 -25.36 61.41 48.02
C GLU A 263 -25.99 60.45 47.01
N LYS A 264 -27.20 60.76 46.50
CA LYS A 264 -27.84 59.95 45.45
C LYS A 264 -27.06 59.96 44.14
N MET A 265 -26.47 61.11 43.77
CA MET A 265 -25.63 61.21 42.58
C MET A 265 -24.37 60.35 42.70
N GLN A 266 -23.75 60.30 43.88
CA GLN A 266 -22.61 59.40 44.14
C GLN A 266 -23.01 57.93 44.08
N GLN A 267 -24.14 57.56 44.68
CA GLN A 267 -24.68 56.19 44.59
C GLN A 267 -24.95 55.78 43.13
N LEU A 268 -25.56 56.66 42.33
CA LEU A 268 -25.80 56.42 40.90
C LEU A 268 -24.50 56.25 40.10
N LEU A 269 -23.44 56.97 40.44
CA LEU A 269 -22.12 56.83 39.81
C LEU A 269 -21.48 55.47 40.12
N GLU A 270 -21.57 55.01 41.38
CA GLU A 270 -21.09 53.68 41.78
C GLU A 270 -21.89 52.55 41.11
N GLU A 271 -23.23 52.69 41.07
CA GLU A 271 -24.10 51.74 40.39
C GLU A 271 -23.81 51.68 38.89
N LYS A 272 -23.59 52.83 38.25
CA LYS A 272 -23.19 52.93 36.82
C LYS A 272 -21.88 52.21 36.56
N LEU A 273 -20.89 52.35 37.44
CA LEU A 273 -19.59 51.70 37.30
C LEU A 273 -19.67 50.18 37.51
N LEU A 274 -20.50 49.73 38.45
CA LEU A 274 -20.80 48.30 38.66
C LEU A 274 -21.56 47.71 37.46
N ALA A 275 -22.51 48.44 36.90
CA ALA A 275 -23.25 48.03 35.70
C ALA A 275 -22.32 47.91 34.49
N GLU A 276 -21.40 48.87 34.29
CA GLU A 276 -20.37 48.79 33.23
C GLU A 276 -19.45 47.57 33.39
N LYS A 277 -19.00 47.28 34.61
CA LYS A 277 -18.20 46.07 34.87
C LYS A 277 -18.96 44.79 34.52
N ARG A 278 -20.22 44.68 34.93
CA ARG A 278 -21.08 43.52 34.60
C ARG A 278 -21.32 43.39 33.10
N MET A 279 -21.54 44.50 32.39
CA MET A 279 -21.70 44.50 30.94
C MET A 279 -20.43 43.99 30.25
N LYS A 280 -19.25 44.44 30.69
CA LYS A 280 -17.97 44.00 30.14
C LYS A 280 -17.70 42.51 30.39
N GLU A 281 -17.96 42.01 31.60
CA GLU A 281 -17.87 40.57 31.90
C GLU A 281 -18.85 39.75 31.06
N ASN A 282 -20.06 40.27 30.83
CA ASN A 282 -21.06 39.61 29.99
C ASN A 282 -20.66 39.59 28.50
N GLU A 283 -20.05 40.67 28.00
CA GLU A 283 -19.48 40.72 26.64
C GLU A 283 -18.31 39.74 26.47
N GLU A 284 -17.45 39.58 27.48
CA GLU A 284 -16.37 38.59 27.48
C GLU A 284 -16.94 37.16 27.50
N ARG A 285 -17.92 36.88 28.36
CA ARG A 285 -18.62 35.58 28.37
C ARG A 285 -19.33 35.29 27.05
N SER A 286 -19.98 36.28 26.45
CA SER A 286 -20.64 36.13 25.15
C SER A 286 -19.63 35.84 24.04
N ARG A 287 -18.44 36.45 24.06
CA ARG A 287 -17.38 36.15 23.09
C ARG A 287 -16.85 34.72 23.24
N ALA A 288 -16.59 34.26 24.45
CA ALA A 288 -16.16 32.89 24.69
C ALA A 288 -17.20 31.86 24.19
N LEU A 289 -18.50 32.12 24.43
CA LEU A 289 -19.58 31.25 23.93
C LEU A 289 -19.69 31.27 22.40
N GLU A 290 -19.44 32.42 21.76
CA GLU A 290 -19.43 32.53 20.30
C GLU A 290 -18.28 31.70 19.70
N GLU A 291 -17.08 31.77 20.29
CA GLU A 291 -15.91 30.98 19.89
C GLU A 291 -16.15 29.47 20.07
N GLU A 292 -16.75 29.05 21.19
CA GLU A 292 -17.14 27.66 21.40
C GLU A 292 -18.16 27.20 20.35
N ARG A 293 -19.17 28.04 20.05
CA ARG A 293 -20.17 27.73 19.01
C ARG A 293 -19.52 27.53 17.64
N GLU A 294 -18.59 28.42 17.26
CA GLU A 294 -17.86 28.32 16.00
C GLU A 294 -16.97 27.08 15.95
N PHE A 295 -16.30 26.75 17.06
CA PHE A 295 -15.51 25.52 17.19
C PHE A 295 -16.38 24.28 16.96
N TYR A 296 -17.49 24.14 17.68
CA TYR A 296 -18.39 22.99 17.51
C TYR A 296 -19.04 22.97 16.13
N SER A 297 -19.36 24.12 15.55
CA SER A 297 -19.88 24.21 14.18
C SER A 297 -18.87 23.69 13.17
N SER A 298 -17.61 24.11 13.28
CA SER A 298 -16.53 23.65 12.39
C SER A 298 -16.28 22.14 12.52
N GLN A 299 -16.29 21.62 13.75
CA GLN A 299 -16.12 20.19 14.02
C GLN A 299 -17.30 19.38 13.46
N SER A 300 -18.54 19.84 13.67
CA SER A 300 -19.73 19.21 13.09
C SER A 300 -19.67 19.19 11.57
N GLN A 301 -19.22 20.28 10.93
CA GLN A 301 -19.08 20.34 9.48
C GLN A 301 -17.97 19.41 8.96
N ALA A 302 -16.84 19.31 9.67
CA ALA A 302 -15.76 18.39 9.32
C ALA A 302 -16.23 16.92 9.41
N LEU A 303 -16.95 16.56 10.47
CA LEU A 303 -17.56 15.24 10.62
C LEU A 303 -18.59 14.96 9.51
N GLN A 304 -19.42 15.94 9.17
CA GLN A 304 -20.39 15.82 8.08
C GLN A 304 -19.70 15.57 6.73
N ASN A 305 -18.63 16.29 6.43
CA ASN A 305 -17.85 16.10 5.21
C ASN A 305 -17.20 14.70 5.16
N SER A 306 -16.64 14.23 6.29
CA SER A 306 -16.08 12.89 6.39
C SER A 306 -17.14 11.79 6.21
N LEU A 307 -18.33 11.97 6.80
CA LEU A 307 -19.47 11.06 6.58
C LEU A 307 -19.92 11.04 5.12
N GLN A 308 -19.95 12.19 4.44
CA GLN A 308 -20.27 12.27 3.02
C GLN A 308 -19.23 11.55 2.16
N GLU A 309 -17.94 11.74 2.45
CA GLU A 309 -16.86 11.05 1.75
C GLU A 309 -16.92 9.53 1.95
N LEU A 310 -17.07 9.06 3.19
CA LEU A 310 -17.23 7.64 3.51
C LEU A 310 -18.46 7.04 2.82
N THR A 311 -19.57 7.80 2.75
CA THR A 311 -20.77 7.36 2.04
C THR A 311 -20.51 7.25 0.53
N ALA A 312 -19.79 8.20 -0.07
CA ALA A 312 -19.42 8.15 -1.48
C ALA A 312 -18.48 6.96 -1.78
N GLN A 313 -17.48 6.74 -0.93
CA GLN A 313 -16.56 5.59 -1.03
C GLN A 313 -17.31 4.26 -0.91
N LYS A 314 -18.23 4.14 0.07
CA LYS A 314 -19.10 2.96 0.22
C LYS A 314 -19.91 2.69 -1.04
N GLN A 315 -20.59 3.71 -1.58
CA GLN A 315 -21.40 3.56 -2.79
C GLN A 315 -20.54 3.16 -4.00
N GLN A 316 -19.32 3.68 -4.09
CA GLN A 316 -18.39 3.31 -5.16
C GLN A 316 -17.95 1.84 -5.04
N ALA A 317 -17.56 1.40 -3.84
CA ALA A 317 -17.21 0.00 -3.57
C ALA A 317 -18.39 -0.95 -3.84
N GLU A 318 -19.62 -0.57 -3.48
CA GLU A 318 -20.83 -1.35 -3.79
C GLU A 318 -21.08 -1.47 -5.30
N ARG A 319 -20.82 -0.41 -6.08
CA ARG A 319 -20.92 -0.45 -7.56
C ARG A 319 -19.87 -1.38 -8.15
N GLU A 320 -18.64 -1.31 -7.68
CA GLU A 320 -17.54 -2.17 -8.11
C GLU A 320 -17.81 -3.64 -7.77
N LEU A 321 -18.23 -3.94 -6.53
CA LEU A 321 -18.61 -5.28 -6.12
C LEU A 321 -19.77 -5.82 -6.99
N LYS A 322 -20.78 -4.99 -7.29
CA LYS A 322 -21.88 -5.38 -8.17
C LYS A 322 -21.42 -5.67 -9.60
N ALA A 323 -20.45 -4.92 -10.11
CA ALA A 323 -19.85 -5.17 -11.41
C ALA A 323 -19.08 -6.50 -11.42
N GLU A 324 -18.26 -6.74 -10.39
CA GLU A 324 -17.49 -7.97 -10.22
C GLU A 324 -18.41 -9.20 -10.11
N VAL A 325 -19.48 -9.10 -9.30
CA VAL A 325 -20.48 -10.16 -9.19
C VAL A 325 -21.13 -10.47 -10.55
N LYS A 326 -21.44 -9.46 -11.38
CA LYS A 326 -21.98 -9.69 -12.72
C LYS A 326 -20.99 -10.42 -13.63
N VAL A 327 -19.70 -10.07 -13.57
CA VAL A 327 -18.64 -10.73 -14.33
C VAL A 327 -18.50 -12.18 -13.87
N ARG A 328 -18.42 -12.41 -12.56
CA ARG A 328 -18.38 -13.75 -11.96
C ARG A 328 -19.58 -14.61 -12.35
N MET A 329 -20.80 -14.06 -12.29
CA MET A 329 -22.00 -14.77 -12.75
C MET A 329 -21.92 -15.15 -14.23
N GLY A 330 -21.35 -14.29 -15.08
CA GLY A 330 -21.12 -14.58 -16.49
C GLY A 330 -20.09 -15.69 -16.72
N LEU A 331 -19.02 -15.72 -15.91
CA LEU A 331 -18.01 -16.79 -15.93
C LEU A 331 -18.60 -18.13 -15.48
N GLU A 332 -19.35 -18.15 -14.37
CA GLU A 332 -20.03 -19.35 -13.86
C GLU A 332 -21.04 -19.91 -14.87
N ARG A 333 -21.76 -19.05 -15.60
CA ARG A 333 -22.66 -19.49 -16.68
C ARG A 333 -21.89 -20.19 -17.80
N ARG A 334 -20.80 -19.58 -18.28
CA ARG A 334 -19.95 -20.16 -19.33
C ARG A 334 -19.32 -21.48 -18.90
N LEU A 335 -18.89 -21.59 -17.64
CA LEU A 335 -18.39 -22.83 -17.09
C LEU A 335 -19.46 -23.92 -17.11
N ARG A 336 -20.69 -23.62 -16.67
CA ARG A 336 -21.80 -24.57 -16.71
C ARG A 336 -22.15 -25.02 -18.14
N GLU A 337 -22.12 -24.11 -19.10
CA GLU A 337 -22.33 -24.43 -20.52
C GLU A 337 -21.24 -25.39 -21.05
N ALA A 338 -19.97 -25.12 -20.73
CA ALA A 338 -18.85 -25.99 -21.09
C ALA A 338 -18.94 -27.37 -20.41
N GLU A 339 -19.27 -27.43 -19.12
CA GLU A 339 -19.52 -28.70 -18.41
C GLU A 339 -20.69 -29.49 -19.03
N GLY A 340 -21.76 -28.80 -19.44
CA GLY A 340 -22.88 -29.40 -20.15
C GLY A 340 -22.47 -29.99 -21.50
N ALA A 341 -21.71 -29.24 -22.30
CA ALA A 341 -21.15 -29.71 -23.57
C ALA A 341 -20.22 -30.92 -23.38
N LEU A 342 -19.40 -30.93 -22.32
CA LEU A 342 -18.53 -32.06 -21.99
C LEU A 342 -19.33 -33.31 -21.65
N ARG A 343 -20.33 -33.19 -20.77
CA ARG A 343 -21.22 -34.31 -20.40
C ARG A 343 -22.00 -34.84 -21.62
N SER A 344 -22.49 -33.95 -22.48
CA SER A 344 -23.16 -34.32 -23.74
C SER A 344 -22.22 -35.10 -24.66
N LEU A 345 -20.98 -34.64 -24.81
CA LEU A 345 -19.95 -35.30 -25.60
C LEU A 345 -19.59 -36.70 -25.04
N GLU A 346 -19.43 -36.83 -23.73
CA GLU A 346 -19.19 -38.12 -23.05
C GLU A 346 -20.34 -39.12 -23.27
N GLN A 347 -21.59 -38.65 -23.18
CA GLN A 347 -22.78 -39.46 -23.48
C GLN A 347 -22.85 -39.86 -24.97
N GLY A 348 -22.47 -38.94 -25.87
CA GLY A 348 -22.40 -39.20 -27.31
C GLY A 348 -21.35 -40.26 -27.66
N LEU A 349 -20.17 -40.18 -27.03
CA LEU A 349 -19.05 -41.11 -27.22
C LEU A 349 -19.32 -42.50 -26.62
N SER A 350 -20.05 -42.57 -25.50
CA SER A 350 -20.44 -43.85 -24.87
C SER A 350 -21.64 -44.52 -25.53
N SER A 351 -22.36 -43.83 -26.42
CA SER A 351 -23.49 -44.40 -27.15
C SER A 351 -23.02 -45.37 -28.24
N LYS A 352 -23.54 -46.61 -28.21
CA LYS A 352 -23.24 -47.64 -29.23
C LYS A 352 -23.90 -47.36 -30.60
N VAL A 353 -24.86 -46.44 -30.68
CA VAL A 353 -25.60 -46.09 -31.91
C VAL A 353 -25.19 -44.70 -32.38
N ARG A 354 -24.42 -44.65 -33.47
CA ARG A 354 -24.01 -43.43 -34.15
C ARG A 354 -25.05 -43.03 -35.21
N ASN A 355 -25.52 -41.80 -35.13
CA ASN A 355 -26.37 -41.16 -36.13
C ASN A 355 -25.69 -39.85 -36.55
N LYS A 356 -25.90 -39.42 -37.80
CA LYS A 356 -25.33 -38.16 -38.33
C LYS A 356 -25.65 -36.96 -37.44
N GLU A 357 -26.88 -36.88 -36.93
CA GLU A 357 -27.31 -35.82 -36.02
C GLU A 357 -26.54 -35.82 -34.69
N LYS A 358 -26.18 -37.00 -34.16
CA LYS A 358 -25.35 -37.10 -32.94
C LYS A 358 -23.91 -36.69 -33.21
N GLU A 359 -23.35 -37.04 -34.36
CA GLU A 359 -22.01 -36.63 -34.77
C GLU A 359 -21.90 -35.12 -34.98
N GLU A 360 -22.95 -34.49 -35.53
CA GLU A 360 -23.04 -33.03 -35.65
C GLU A 360 -23.13 -32.33 -34.29
N ARG A 361 -23.94 -32.85 -33.36
CA ARG A 361 -24.01 -32.34 -31.98
C ARG A 361 -22.67 -32.48 -31.25
N MET A 362 -22.01 -33.63 -31.34
CA MET A 362 -20.67 -33.82 -30.77
C MET A 362 -19.64 -32.86 -31.36
N ARG A 363 -19.70 -32.57 -32.67
CA ARG A 363 -18.81 -31.59 -33.31
C ARG A 363 -19.06 -30.16 -32.80
N ALA A 364 -20.32 -29.81 -32.57
CA ALA A 364 -20.69 -28.53 -31.97
C ALA A 364 -20.18 -28.42 -30.53
N ASP A 365 -20.34 -29.48 -29.72
CA ASP A 365 -19.86 -29.55 -28.33
C ASP A 365 -18.32 -29.44 -28.27
N VAL A 366 -17.59 -30.16 -29.13
CA VAL A 366 -16.12 -30.05 -29.24
C VAL A 366 -15.69 -28.63 -29.65
N SER A 367 -16.43 -28.00 -30.57
CA SER A 367 -16.14 -26.62 -31.00
C SER A 367 -16.40 -25.62 -29.87
N HIS A 368 -17.45 -25.83 -29.07
CA HIS A 368 -17.76 -25.00 -27.90
C HIS A 368 -16.68 -25.14 -26.82
N LEU A 369 -16.29 -26.38 -26.48
CA LEU A 369 -15.20 -26.66 -25.54
C LEU A 369 -13.86 -26.07 -26.00
N LYS A 370 -13.52 -26.21 -27.28
CA LYS A 370 -12.31 -25.60 -27.83
C LYS A 370 -12.29 -24.09 -27.62
N ARG A 371 -13.39 -23.38 -27.92
CA ARG A 371 -13.49 -21.93 -27.70
C ARG A 371 -13.37 -21.55 -26.22
N PHE A 372 -13.98 -22.33 -25.33
CA PHE A 372 -13.87 -22.13 -23.89
C PHE A 372 -12.42 -22.23 -23.41
N PHE A 373 -11.71 -23.29 -23.80
CA PHE A 373 -10.29 -23.45 -23.42
C PHE A 373 -9.38 -22.41 -24.07
N GLU A 374 -9.60 -22.04 -25.33
CA GLU A 374 -8.87 -20.93 -25.98
C GLU A 374 -9.08 -19.60 -25.24
N GLU A 375 -10.28 -19.35 -24.72
CA GLU A 375 -10.56 -18.19 -23.89
C GLU A 375 -9.89 -18.27 -22.52
N CYS A 376 -9.90 -19.43 -21.86
CA CYS A 376 -9.17 -19.65 -20.60
C CYS A 376 -7.67 -19.42 -20.77
N ILE A 377 -7.07 -19.96 -21.83
CA ILE A 377 -5.64 -19.78 -22.14
C ILE A 377 -5.34 -18.31 -22.35
N ARG A 378 -6.15 -17.60 -23.15
CA ARG A 378 -5.95 -16.16 -23.41
C ARG A 378 -6.05 -15.32 -22.13
N ASN A 379 -7.00 -15.65 -21.24
CA ASN A 379 -7.15 -14.96 -19.98
C ASN A 379 -5.97 -15.24 -19.03
N ALA A 380 -5.49 -16.49 -18.97
CA ALA A 380 -4.30 -16.85 -18.20
C ALA A 380 -3.02 -16.17 -18.75
N GLU A 381 -2.88 -16.05 -20.06
CA GLU A 381 -1.78 -15.30 -20.68
C GLU A 381 -1.85 -13.80 -20.36
N LEU A 382 -3.05 -13.22 -20.31
CA LEU A 382 -3.24 -11.82 -19.91
C LEU A 382 -2.89 -11.63 -18.44
N GLU A 383 -3.35 -12.53 -17.56
CA GLU A 383 -3.05 -12.52 -16.13
C GLU A 383 -1.54 -12.65 -15.86
N ALA A 384 -0.86 -13.56 -16.55
CA ALA A 384 0.60 -13.70 -16.47
C ALA A 384 1.35 -12.43 -16.93
N LYS A 385 0.76 -11.64 -17.83
CA LYS A 385 1.33 -10.37 -18.31
C LYS A 385 0.96 -9.18 -17.41
N MET A 386 0.04 -9.32 -16.46
CA MET A 386 -0.41 -8.21 -15.60
C MET A 386 0.72 -7.51 -14.84
N PRO A 387 1.69 -8.22 -14.21
CA PRO A 387 2.80 -7.58 -13.51
C PRO A 387 3.64 -6.68 -14.42
N VAL A 388 3.88 -7.11 -15.67
CA VAL A 388 4.63 -6.35 -16.67
C VAL A 388 3.83 -5.12 -17.14
N ILE A 389 2.53 -5.29 -17.38
CA ILE A 389 1.63 -4.19 -17.77
C ILE A 389 1.56 -3.13 -16.66
N MET A 390 1.46 -3.55 -15.39
CA MET A 390 1.47 -2.67 -14.22
C MET A 390 2.82 -1.96 -14.04
N LYS A 391 3.94 -2.67 -14.19
CA LYS A 391 5.28 -2.06 -14.15
C LYS A 391 5.45 -1.00 -15.23
N ASN A 392 4.95 -1.27 -16.44
CA ASN A 392 5.01 -0.34 -17.56
C ASN A 392 4.10 0.89 -17.35
N SER A 393 2.90 0.73 -16.78
CA SER A 393 2.01 1.86 -16.50
C SER A 393 2.60 2.80 -15.44
N VAL A 394 3.19 2.25 -14.37
CA VAL A 394 3.93 3.01 -13.35
C VAL A 394 5.14 3.72 -13.97
N TYR A 395 5.89 3.05 -14.84
CA TYR A 395 7.02 3.65 -15.54
C TYR A 395 6.58 4.83 -16.43
N ILE A 396 5.46 4.69 -17.16
CA ILE A 396 4.89 5.77 -17.99
C ILE A 396 4.49 6.96 -17.12
N HIS A 397 3.80 6.74 -16.00
CA HIS A 397 3.46 7.81 -15.06
C HIS A 397 4.71 8.50 -14.50
N LYS A 398 5.70 7.72 -14.05
CA LYS A 398 6.97 8.25 -13.53
C LYS A 398 7.74 9.04 -14.59
N ALA A 399 7.77 8.56 -15.83
CA ALA A 399 8.35 9.25 -16.97
C ALA A 399 7.59 10.54 -17.31
N ALA A 400 6.27 10.54 -17.29
CA ALA A 400 5.42 11.72 -17.49
C ALA A 400 5.64 12.77 -16.40
N THR A 401 5.67 12.36 -15.12
CA THR A 401 6.00 13.25 -14.00
C THR A 401 7.40 13.84 -14.14
N ARG A 402 8.40 13.05 -14.54
CA ARG A 402 9.76 13.54 -14.82
C ARG A 402 9.76 14.54 -15.97
N ARG A 403 9.02 14.30 -17.06
CA ARG A 403 8.87 15.28 -18.16
C ARG A 403 8.20 16.56 -17.69
N ILE A 404 7.11 16.49 -16.92
CA ILE A 404 6.44 17.68 -16.35
C ILE A 404 7.40 18.49 -15.47
N LYS A 405 8.17 17.83 -14.59
CA LYS A 405 9.19 18.48 -13.76
C LYS A 405 10.31 19.08 -14.62
N SER A 406 10.77 18.39 -15.66
CA SER A 406 11.78 18.89 -16.60
C SER A 406 11.29 20.11 -17.40
N CYS A 407 10.03 20.11 -17.85
CA CYS A 407 9.40 21.25 -18.51
C CYS A 407 9.26 22.46 -17.57
N ARG A 408 9.00 22.24 -16.27
CA ARG A 408 9.04 23.31 -15.26
C ARG A 408 10.44 23.88 -15.07
N PHE A 409 11.47 23.04 -15.08
CA PHE A 409 12.87 23.50 -15.04
C PHE A 409 13.28 24.25 -16.30
N HIS A 410 12.86 23.80 -17.48
CA HIS A 410 13.09 24.52 -18.73
C HIS A 410 12.34 25.85 -18.76
N ARG A 411 11.11 25.95 -18.22
CA ARG A 411 10.39 27.23 -18.10
C ARG A 411 11.07 28.20 -17.11
N ARG A 412 11.70 27.71 -16.03
CA ARG A 412 12.51 28.55 -15.13
C ARG A 412 13.81 29.01 -15.76
N ARG A 413 14.50 28.15 -16.51
CA ARG A 413 15.74 28.49 -17.22
C ARG A 413 15.50 29.39 -18.43
N SER A 414 14.34 29.23 -19.08
CA SER A 414 13.92 30.09 -20.17
C SER A 414 13.47 31.46 -19.65
N SER A 415 12.86 31.58 -18.46
CA SER A 415 12.58 32.90 -17.85
C SER A 415 13.82 33.80 -17.71
N THR A 416 15.04 33.26 -17.67
CA THR A 416 16.29 34.04 -17.62
C THR A 416 16.84 34.39 -19.02
N SER A 417 16.28 33.79 -20.08
CA SER A 417 16.72 33.94 -21.49
C SER A 417 15.67 34.61 -22.39
N TRP A 418 14.47 34.91 -21.89
CA TRP A 418 13.33 35.44 -22.65
C TRP A 418 13.34 36.97 -22.87
N ASN A 419 14.50 37.62 -22.90
CA ASN A 419 14.59 38.99 -23.41
C ASN A 419 14.82 39.07 -24.92
N ASP A 420 15.10 37.96 -25.60
CA ASP A 420 15.20 37.92 -27.05
C ASP A 420 14.50 36.67 -27.60
N MET A 421 13.26 36.82 -28.05
CA MET A 421 12.72 36.23 -29.28
C MET A 421 11.20 36.34 -29.35
N LYS A 422 10.72 36.76 -30.52
CA LYS A 422 9.31 37.07 -30.84
C LYS A 422 8.39 35.84 -30.69
N PRO A 423 7.14 36.02 -30.23
CA PRO A 423 6.19 34.92 -30.11
C PRO A 423 5.51 34.63 -31.45
N SER A 424 5.77 33.45 -32.02
CA SER A 424 4.93 32.86 -33.07
C SER A 424 3.68 32.24 -32.45
N GLN A 425 2.53 32.59 -33.01
CA GLN A 425 1.21 32.17 -32.58
C GLN A 425 0.92 30.70 -32.93
N SER A 426 0.59 29.89 -31.93
CA SER A 426 -0.28 28.73 -32.10
C SER A 426 -0.69 28.12 -30.75
N PHE A 427 -1.74 28.66 -30.11
CA PHE A 427 -2.75 27.85 -29.42
C PHE A 427 -3.95 28.74 -29.06
N MET A 428 -5.13 28.40 -29.58
CA MET A 428 -6.37 29.10 -29.27
C MET A 428 -6.71 28.88 -27.79
N THR A 429 -6.62 29.96 -27.00
CA THR A 429 -7.30 30.08 -25.71
C THR A 429 -8.07 31.40 -25.75
N SER A 430 -9.31 31.34 -25.31
CA SER A 430 -10.33 32.39 -25.43
C SER A 430 -9.83 33.74 -24.90
N GLN A 431 -9.94 34.75 -25.75
CA GLN A 431 -9.42 36.11 -25.53
C GLN A 431 -10.06 36.86 -24.34
N LEU A 432 -11.15 36.33 -23.76
CA LEU A 432 -11.80 36.89 -22.57
C LEU A 432 -11.11 36.52 -21.25
N GLU A 433 -10.50 35.32 -21.13
CA GLU A 433 -9.87 34.90 -19.86
C GLU A 433 -8.48 35.53 -19.67
N ALA A 434 -7.80 35.87 -20.76
CA ALA A 434 -6.48 36.48 -20.72
C ALA A 434 -6.50 37.88 -20.07
N ASN A 435 -7.53 38.69 -20.35
CA ASN A 435 -7.65 40.05 -19.81
C ASN A 435 -7.90 40.03 -18.31
N ASN A 436 -8.75 39.11 -17.84
CA ASN A 436 -9.10 38.98 -16.42
C ASN A 436 -7.91 38.47 -15.58
N ILE A 437 -7.10 37.56 -16.15
CA ILE A 437 -5.87 37.07 -15.52
C ILE A 437 -4.79 38.18 -15.45
N GLU A 438 -4.71 39.04 -16.45
CA GLU A 438 -3.73 40.13 -16.47
C GLU A 438 -4.09 41.24 -15.48
N GLU A 439 -5.38 41.57 -15.34
CA GLU A 439 -5.90 42.47 -14.30
C GLU A 439 -5.63 41.91 -12.88
N LEU A 440 -5.88 40.61 -12.65
CA LEU A 440 -5.56 39.95 -11.38
C LEU A 440 -4.07 40.00 -11.04
N LYS A 441 -3.19 39.85 -12.05
CA LYS A 441 -1.74 39.97 -11.86
C LYS A 441 -1.32 41.42 -11.58
N GLU A 442 -1.95 42.41 -12.19
CA GLU A 442 -1.67 43.81 -11.89
C GLU A 442 -2.12 44.18 -10.47
N VAL A 443 -3.30 43.74 -10.05
CA VAL A 443 -3.81 43.92 -8.69
C VAL A 443 -2.89 43.23 -7.67
N ALA A 444 -2.44 42.00 -7.94
CA ALA A 444 -1.49 41.30 -7.08
C ALA A 444 -0.14 42.02 -6.99
N LYS A 445 0.34 42.64 -8.09
CA LYS A 445 1.57 43.46 -8.09
C LYS A 445 1.39 44.76 -7.32
N GLN A 446 0.22 45.39 -7.39
CA GLN A 446 -0.10 46.60 -6.62
C GLN A 446 -0.17 46.30 -5.12
N LEU A 447 -0.88 45.23 -4.72
CA LEU A 447 -0.96 44.76 -3.34
C LEU A 447 0.42 44.37 -2.79
N SER A 448 1.26 43.75 -3.62
CA SER A 448 2.63 43.40 -3.23
C SER A 448 3.55 44.61 -3.07
N ARG A 449 3.21 45.79 -3.63
CA ARG A 449 3.95 47.04 -3.46
C ARG A 449 3.45 47.86 -2.27
N ASP A 450 2.27 47.54 -1.76
CA ASP A 450 1.69 48.21 -0.59
C ASP A 450 2.44 47.80 0.68
N GLN A 451 3.09 48.78 1.31
CA GLN A 451 3.90 48.59 2.51
C GLN A 451 3.03 48.19 3.72
N ARG A 452 1.80 48.69 3.80
CA ARG A 452 0.85 48.38 4.90
C ARG A 452 0.36 46.94 4.82
N PHE A 453 0.18 46.43 3.59
CA PHE A 453 -0.16 45.04 3.36
C PHE A 453 0.97 44.10 3.77
N ARG A 454 2.23 44.43 3.43
CA ARG A 454 3.40 43.65 3.88
C ARG A 454 3.52 43.62 5.39
N GLU A 455 3.38 44.76 6.05
CA GLU A 455 3.44 44.85 7.51
C GLU A 455 2.33 44.02 8.18
N SER A 456 1.12 44.03 7.63
CA SER A 456 -0.01 43.20 8.09
C SER A 456 0.28 41.70 7.96
N ILE A 457 0.80 41.26 6.81
CA ILE A 457 1.17 39.85 6.59
C ILE A 457 2.33 39.42 7.52
N TYR A 458 3.34 40.27 7.71
CA TYR A 458 4.41 39.99 8.67
C TYR A 458 3.90 39.88 10.11
N HIS A 459 2.92 40.70 10.48
CA HIS A 459 2.32 40.61 11.81
C HIS A 459 1.53 39.31 11.98
N ILE A 460 0.74 38.91 10.98
CA ILE A 460 0.00 37.63 10.97
C ILE A 460 0.95 36.44 11.05
N MET A 461 2.07 36.48 10.33
CA MET A 461 3.09 35.42 10.38
C MET A 461 3.85 35.38 11.71
N ALA A 462 4.04 36.52 12.38
CA ALA A 462 4.71 36.60 13.68
C ALA A 462 3.81 36.15 14.86
N THR A 463 2.49 36.25 14.72
CA THR A 463 1.52 35.86 15.76
C THR A 463 1.08 34.40 15.66
N GLN A 464 1.48 33.65 14.63
CA GLN A 464 1.26 32.21 14.60
C GLN A 464 2.36 31.47 15.37
N PRO A 465 2.04 30.66 16.39
CA PRO A 465 3.02 29.79 17.02
C PRO A 465 3.42 28.68 16.05
N GLY A 466 4.67 28.67 15.61
CA GLY A 466 5.22 27.62 14.76
C GLY A 466 5.28 26.26 15.46
N PRO A 467 5.21 25.14 14.72
CA PRO A 467 5.32 23.81 15.29
C PRO A 467 6.72 23.58 15.88
N ALA A 468 6.76 23.00 17.08
CA ALA A 468 7.98 22.71 17.81
C ALA A 468 8.98 21.88 16.97
N SER A 469 10.18 22.43 16.77
CA SER A 469 11.31 21.76 16.14
C SER A 469 11.91 20.73 17.10
N VAL A 470 11.71 19.44 16.86
CA VAL A 470 12.43 18.36 17.54
C VAL A 470 13.81 18.20 16.89
N LEU A 471 14.85 18.55 17.66
CA LEU A 471 16.26 18.32 17.34
C LEU A 471 16.59 16.80 17.29
N PRO A 472 17.50 16.35 16.41
CA PRO A 472 18.06 15.00 16.49
C PRO A 472 19.20 14.97 17.51
N ARG A 473 19.06 14.18 18.58
CA ARG A 473 20.13 13.91 19.54
C ARG A 473 20.94 12.71 19.06
N GLY A 474 22.21 12.95 18.75
CA GLY A 474 23.13 11.95 18.20
C GLY A 474 23.68 10.95 19.21
N GLY A 475 24.21 9.87 18.62
CA GLY A 475 25.29 8.97 19.04
C GLY A 475 25.69 8.87 20.51
N LYS A 476 25.54 7.66 21.05
CA LYS A 476 26.65 6.70 21.23
C LYS A 476 26.13 5.28 21.20
#